data_AF-A0A1U9ZWA2-F1
#
_entry.id   AF-A0A1U9ZWA2-F1
#
_cell.length_a   1.000
_cell.length_b   1.000
_cell.length_c   1.000
_cell.angle_alpha   90.00
_cell.angle_beta   90.00
_cell.angle_gamma   90.00
#
_symmetry.space_group_name_H-M   'P 1'
#
loop_
_entity.id
_entity.type
_entity.pdbx_description
1 polymer ?
#
loop_
_entity_poly.entity_id
_entity_poly.type
_entity_poly.pdbx_seq_one_letter_code
_entity_poly.pdbx_strand_id
1 'polypeptide(L)'
;MNGHVSTNLLAVEDREQQRRKRGSRFTLNGALWSLQALIGFFFAGSGFGKVLLYDEALYAAAPRAVAWYAAVPQPLIVFIGVCEVLGGIGLILPAMAKVRPMLTPLAAAGLTLTMILAAGFHIIRGEYALVPANLLLGGVTAVITAGRWKLRPVAAAPVTAARVFASLAVLVALALLACAPTWYTMTNASF
;
A
#
# COMPACT_ATOMS: atom_id res chain seq x y z
N MET A 1 22.05 -55.90 13.41
CA MET A 1 21.33 -54.84 14.15
C MET A 1 21.66 -53.40 13.71
N ASN A 2 22.54 -53.17 12.73
CA ASN A 2 23.04 -51.81 12.42
C ASN A 2 22.21 -51.03 11.36
N GLY A 3 21.38 -51.73 10.57
CA GLY A 3 20.62 -51.09 9.49
C GLY A 3 19.55 -50.11 9.98
N HIS A 4 18.83 -50.45 11.06
CA HIS A 4 17.75 -49.63 11.62
C HIS A 4 18.23 -48.33 12.27
N VAL A 5 19.47 -48.32 12.78
CA VAL A 5 20.05 -47.12 13.42
C VAL A 5 20.42 -46.08 12.36
N SER A 6 21.05 -46.50 11.26
CA SER A 6 21.39 -45.61 10.14
C SER A 6 20.15 -45.02 9.45
N THR A 7 19.06 -45.78 9.31
CA THR A 7 17.83 -45.25 8.71
C THR A 7 17.17 -44.17 9.57
N ASN A 8 17.17 -44.36 10.90
CA ASN A 8 16.61 -43.36 11.82
C ASN A 8 17.44 -42.08 11.87
N LEU A 9 18.77 -42.18 11.80
CA LEU A 9 19.65 -41.01 11.77
C LEU A 9 19.42 -40.16 10.51
N LEU A 10 19.36 -40.80 9.34
CA LEU A 10 19.05 -40.11 8.08
C LEU A 10 17.67 -39.43 8.10
N ALA A 11 16.67 -40.09 8.71
CA ALA A 11 15.33 -39.53 8.84
C ALA A 11 15.28 -38.34 9.83
N VAL A 12 16.11 -38.32 10.86
CA VAL A 12 16.22 -37.20 11.81
C VAL A 12 16.94 -36.02 11.15
N GLU A 13 18.04 -36.28 10.42
CA GLU A 13 18.78 -35.25 9.69
C GLU A 13 17.94 -34.60 8.58
N ASP A 14 17.15 -35.39 7.82
CA ASP A 14 16.23 -34.85 6.81
C ASP A 14 15.11 -34.02 7.45
N ARG A 15 14.57 -34.44 8.60
CA ARG A 15 13.58 -33.64 9.34
C ARG A 15 14.18 -32.34 9.87
N GLU A 16 15.40 -32.35 10.39
CA GLU A 16 16.08 -31.13 10.83
C GLU A 16 16.44 -30.20 9.66
N GLN A 17 16.89 -30.74 8.53
CA GLN A 17 17.11 -29.97 7.30
C GLN A 17 15.81 -29.39 6.76
N GLN A 18 14.71 -30.15 6.75
CA GLN A 18 13.39 -29.66 6.37
C GLN A 18 12.90 -28.57 7.32
N ARG A 19 13.13 -28.70 8.63
CA ARG A 19 12.73 -27.73 9.66
C ARG A 19 13.57 -26.45 9.59
N ARG A 20 14.88 -26.55 9.32
CA ARG A 20 15.77 -25.40 9.01
C ARG A 20 15.37 -24.70 7.71
N LYS A 21 15.05 -25.44 6.65
CA LYS A 21 14.47 -24.88 5.41
C LYS A 21 13.08 -24.27 5.61
N ARG A 22 12.35 -24.60 6.68
CA ARG A 22 11.03 -24.04 7.03
C ARG A 22 11.16 -22.74 7.85
N GLY A 23 12.31 -22.48 8.47
CA GLY A 23 12.55 -21.41 9.44
C GLY A 23 12.64 -19.98 8.91
N SER A 24 12.78 -19.78 7.60
CA SER A 24 12.61 -18.46 6.98
C SER A 24 12.23 -18.63 5.52
N ARG A 25 10.92 -18.63 5.24
CA ARG A 25 10.45 -18.43 3.87
C ARG A 25 9.54 -17.24 3.88
N PHE A 26 10.13 -16.05 3.87
CA PHE A 26 9.42 -14.87 3.39
C PHE A 26 9.06 -15.16 1.93
N THR A 27 7.86 -15.73 1.72
CA THR A 27 7.41 -16.07 0.38
C THR A 27 7.14 -14.77 -0.36
N LEU A 28 7.41 -14.73 -1.66
CA LEU A 28 7.09 -13.57 -2.51
C LEU A 28 5.63 -13.11 -2.31
N ASN A 29 4.71 -14.04 -2.08
CA ASN A 29 3.32 -13.71 -1.78
C ASN A 29 3.15 -12.97 -0.45
N GLY A 30 3.82 -13.43 0.62
CA GLY A 30 3.83 -12.75 1.92
C GLY A 30 4.44 -11.34 1.82
N ALA A 31 5.57 -11.22 1.11
CA ALA A 31 6.20 -9.93 0.84
C ALA A 31 5.26 -8.94 0.16
N LEU A 32 4.59 -9.37 -0.91
CA LEU A 32 3.63 -8.54 -1.63
C LEU A 32 2.44 -8.16 -0.76
N TRP A 33 1.98 -9.03 0.15
CA TRP A 33 0.93 -8.69 1.10
C TRP A 33 1.36 -7.63 2.10
N SER A 34 2.55 -7.77 2.69
CA SER A 34 3.11 -6.77 3.59
C SER A 34 3.29 -5.41 2.90
N LEU A 35 3.83 -5.40 1.67
CA LEU A 35 3.99 -4.17 0.89
C LEU A 35 2.64 -3.53 0.55
N GLN A 36 1.65 -4.30 0.07
CA GLN A 36 0.32 -3.78 -0.23
C GLN A 36 -0.37 -3.19 0.99
N ALA A 37 -0.26 -3.84 2.16
CA ALA A 37 -0.85 -3.33 3.39
C ALA A 37 -0.17 -2.01 3.78
N LEU A 38 1.16 -1.99 3.86
CA LEU A 38 1.90 -0.79 4.25
C LEU A 38 1.63 0.39 3.31
N ILE A 39 1.77 0.17 2.00
CA ILE A 39 1.60 1.19 0.97
C ILE A 39 0.14 1.60 0.82
N GLY A 40 -0.79 0.64 0.92
CA GLY A 40 -2.22 0.92 0.85
C GLY A 40 -2.70 1.82 1.99
N PHE A 41 -2.26 1.55 3.22
CA PHE A 41 -2.56 2.41 4.37
C PHE A 41 -1.92 3.80 4.24
N PHE A 42 -0.66 3.86 3.80
CA PHE A 42 0.03 5.13 3.59
C PHE A 42 -0.70 6.02 2.57
N PHE A 43 -1.02 5.49 1.39
CA PHE A 43 -1.71 6.26 0.35
C PHE A 43 -3.14 6.61 0.71
N ALA A 44 -3.85 5.73 1.43
CA ALA A 44 -5.20 6.06 1.90
C ALA A 44 -5.18 7.21 2.91
N GLY A 45 -4.25 7.23 3.88
CA GLY A 45 -4.11 8.34 4.83
C GLY A 45 -3.64 9.63 4.16
N SER A 46 -2.58 9.55 3.37
CA SER A 46 -2.05 10.69 2.59
C SER A 46 -3.08 11.29 1.65
N GLY A 47 -3.83 10.44 0.94
CA GLY A 47 -4.88 10.84 0.02
C GLY A 47 -6.09 11.42 0.75
N PHE A 48 -6.48 10.83 1.89
CA PHE A 48 -7.58 11.36 2.70
C PHE A 48 -7.27 12.77 3.18
N GLY A 49 -6.04 13.03 3.67
CA GLY A 49 -5.62 14.38 4.03
C GLY A 49 -5.75 15.39 2.90
N LYS A 50 -5.46 14.99 1.65
CA LYS A 50 -5.67 15.84 0.46
C LYS A 50 -7.15 16.04 0.11
N VAL A 51 -8.00 15.03 0.33
CA VAL A 51 -9.46 15.16 0.15
C VAL A 51 -10.05 16.17 1.13
N LEU A 52 -9.53 16.22 2.37
CA LEU A 52 -9.96 17.20 3.37
C LEU A 52 -9.70 18.65 2.95
N LEU A 53 -8.73 18.89 2.06
CA LEU A 53 -8.46 20.22 1.50
C LEU A 53 -9.55 20.70 0.53
N TYR A 54 -10.66 19.96 0.37
CA TYR A 54 -11.89 20.52 -0.18
C TYR A 54 -12.44 21.64 0.72
N ASP A 55 -12.16 21.59 2.02
CA ASP A 55 -12.46 22.70 2.93
C ASP A 55 -11.49 23.87 2.66
N GLU A 56 -12.05 25.04 2.33
CA GLU A 56 -11.30 26.25 1.97
C GLU A 56 -10.40 26.76 3.11
N ALA A 57 -10.84 26.62 4.37
CA ALA A 57 -10.06 27.06 5.51
C ALA A 57 -8.85 26.14 5.74
N LEU A 58 -9.03 24.83 5.58
CA LEU A 58 -7.93 23.87 5.61
C LEU A 58 -6.95 24.10 4.46
N TYR A 59 -7.46 24.32 3.24
CA TYR A 59 -6.62 24.61 2.08
C TYR A 59 -5.80 25.89 2.28
N ALA A 60 -6.39 26.96 2.83
CA ALA A 60 -5.67 28.20 3.10
C ALA A 60 -4.48 28.03 4.07
N ALA A 61 -4.58 27.09 5.01
CA ALA A 61 -3.53 26.79 5.98
C ALA A 61 -2.49 25.77 5.46
N ALA A 62 -2.89 24.87 4.56
CA ALA A 62 -2.10 23.72 4.14
C ALA A 62 -0.71 24.05 3.53
N PRO A 63 -0.52 25.14 2.76
CA PRO A 63 0.80 25.52 2.23
C PRO A 63 1.87 25.77 3.30
N ARG A 64 1.49 26.07 4.54
CA ARG A 64 2.45 26.24 5.66
C ARG A 64 3.16 24.93 6.01
N ALA A 65 2.45 23.81 5.90
CA ALA A 65 3.00 22.49 6.16
C ALA A 65 3.60 21.84 4.91
N VAL A 66 3.01 22.11 3.73
CA VAL A 66 3.38 21.49 2.46
C VAL A 66 3.47 22.54 1.36
N ALA A 67 4.69 23.03 1.12
CA ALA A 67 4.93 24.19 0.27
C ALA A 67 4.38 24.07 -1.17
N TRP A 68 4.40 22.86 -1.76
CA TRP A 68 3.98 22.68 -3.14
C TRP A 68 2.46 22.86 -3.35
N TYR A 69 1.65 22.81 -2.29
CA TYR A 69 0.20 23.04 -2.40
C TYR A 69 -0.13 24.46 -2.90
N ALA A 70 0.71 25.46 -2.61
CA ALA A 70 0.53 26.81 -3.14
C ALA A 70 0.78 26.92 -4.66
N ALA A 71 1.43 25.91 -5.26
CA ALA A 71 1.83 25.93 -6.66
C ALA A 71 0.77 25.34 -7.61
N VAL A 72 -0.33 24.80 -7.09
CA VAL A 72 -1.37 24.13 -7.87
C VAL A 72 -2.76 24.56 -7.41
N PRO A 73 -3.78 24.50 -8.27
CA PRO A 73 -5.14 24.80 -7.86
C PRO A 73 -5.68 23.71 -6.91
N GLN A 74 -6.42 24.11 -5.88
CA GLN A 74 -7.01 23.22 -4.87
C GLN A 74 -7.78 22.01 -5.45
N PRO A 75 -8.62 22.14 -6.49
CA PRO A 75 -9.30 20.99 -7.08
C PRO A 75 -8.36 19.89 -7.57
N LEU A 76 -7.15 20.26 -8.03
CA LEU A 76 -6.15 19.28 -8.47
C LEU A 76 -5.60 18.49 -7.27
N ILE A 77 -5.39 19.14 -6.13
CA ILE A 77 -4.93 18.47 -4.90
C ILE A 77 -5.97 17.47 -4.41
N VAL A 78 -7.24 17.89 -4.37
CA VAL A 78 -8.37 17.02 -3.98
C VAL A 78 -8.49 15.84 -4.95
N PHE A 79 -8.37 16.07 -6.25
CA PHE A 79 -8.38 15.01 -7.26
C PHE A 79 -7.26 13.99 -7.06
N ILE A 80 -6.04 14.45 -6.78
CA ILE A 80 -4.91 13.56 -6.43
C ILE A 80 -5.25 12.77 -5.17
N GLY A 81 -5.82 13.42 -4.15
CA GLY A 81 -6.25 12.78 -2.91
C GLY A 81 -7.25 11.65 -3.14
N VAL A 82 -8.28 11.87 -3.96
CA VAL A 82 -9.25 10.83 -4.33
C VAL A 82 -8.56 9.67 -5.04
N CYS A 83 -7.67 9.96 -6.00
CA CYS A 83 -6.90 8.93 -6.70
C CYS A 83 -6.04 8.09 -5.74
N GLU A 84 -5.38 8.73 -4.77
CA GLU A 84 -4.55 8.06 -3.77
C GLU A 84 -5.38 7.19 -2.80
N VAL A 85 -6.55 7.66 -2.36
CA VAL A 85 -7.47 6.88 -1.53
C VAL A 85 -7.98 5.65 -2.27
N LEU A 86 -8.46 5.83 -3.50
CA LEU A 86 -8.94 4.72 -4.32
C LEU A 86 -7.81 3.73 -4.64
N GLY A 87 -6.61 4.24 -4.90
CA GLY A 87 -5.41 3.41 -5.10
C GLY A 87 -5.07 2.60 -3.85
N GLY A 88 -5.04 3.24 -2.67
CA GLY A 88 -4.73 2.59 -1.40
C GLY A 88 -5.74 1.51 -1.02
N ILE A 89 -7.03 1.78 -1.20
CA ILE A 89 -8.10 0.79 -1.00
C ILE A 89 -7.99 -0.34 -2.04
N GLY A 90 -7.75 0.00 -3.30
CA GLY A 90 -7.60 -0.94 -4.42
C GLY A 90 -6.41 -1.87 -4.29
N LEU A 91 -5.35 -1.47 -3.57
CA LEU A 91 -4.21 -2.33 -3.26
C LEU A 91 -4.56 -3.51 -2.34
N ILE A 92 -5.60 -3.36 -1.52
CA ILE A 92 -5.91 -4.31 -0.44
C ILE A 92 -7.21 -5.08 -0.72
N LEU A 93 -8.32 -4.37 -0.93
CA LEU A 93 -9.65 -4.98 -0.94
C LEU A 93 -9.91 -5.99 -2.06
N PRO A 94 -9.61 -5.72 -3.35
CA PRO A 94 -9.92 -6.65 -4.43
C PRO A 94 -9.20 -7.99 -4.28
N ALA A 95 -7.93 -7.96 -3.88
CA ALA A 95 -7.13 -9.14 -3.60
C ALA A 95 -7.59 -9.89 -2.33
N MET A 96 -8.04 -9.18 -1.29
CA MET A 96 -8.52 -9.80 -0.04
C MET A 96 -9.88 -10.46 -0.21
N ALA A 97 -10.82 -9.74 -0.83
CA ALA A 97 -12.15 -10.24 -1.14
C ALA A 97 -12.12 -11.33 -2.22
N LYS A 98 -11.03 -11.40 -3.01
CA LYS A 98 -10.88 -12.20 -4.22
C LYS A 98 -11.92 -11.88 -5.30
N VAL A 99 -12.46 -10.67 -5.26
CA VAL A 99 -13.42 -10.13 -6.23
C VAL A 99 -12.66 -9.24 -7.20
N ARG A 100 -12.65 -9.63 -8.48
CA ARG A 100 -11.87 -8.96 -9.54
C ARG A 100 -10.44 -8.58 -9.08
N PRO A 101 -9.58 -9.54 -8.70
CA PRO A 101 -8.27 -9.24 -8.12
C PRO A 101 -7.32 -8.48 -9.04
N MET A 102 -7.63 -8.42 -10.35
CA MET A 102 -6.93 -7.59 -11.33
C MET A 102 -7.04 -6.08 -11.07
N LEU A 103 -7.99 -5.63 -10.24
CA LEU A 103 -8.05 -4.24 -9.81
C LEU A 103 -6.86 -3.86 -8.90
N THR A 104 -6.28 -4.81 -8.18
CA THR A 104 -5.13 -4.54 -7.30
C THR A 104 -3.87 -4.12 -8.07
N PRO A 105 -3.40 -4.86 -9.09
CA PRO A 105 -2.26 -4.40 -9.84
C PRO A 105 -2.57 -3.19 -10.73
N LEU A 106 -3.85 -2.94 -11.09
CA LEU A 106 -4.25 -1.69 -11.76
C LEU A 106 -4.18 -0.48 -10.81
N ALA A 107 -4.65 -0.63 -9.57
CA ALA A 107 -4.52 0.39 -8.53
C ALA A 107 -3.05 0.70 -8.23
N ALA A 108 -2.21 -0.34 -8.13
CA ALA A 108 -0.77 -0.20 -7.98
C ALA A 108 -0.16 0.60 -9.14
N ALA A 109 -0.53 0.29 -10.39
CA ALA A 109 -0.04 1.00 -11.57
C ALA A 109 -0.47 2.47 -11.59
N GLY A 110 -1.71 2.77 -11.20
CA GLY A 110 -2.22 4.13 -11.05
C GLY A 110 -1.41 4.93 -10.02
N LEU A 111 -1.14 4.35 -8.85
CA LEU A 111 -0.28 4.98 -7.84
C LEU A 111 1.15 5.19 -8.34
N THR A 112 1.72 4.23 -9.07
CA THR A 112 3.03 4.38 -9.71
C THR A 112 3.04 5.57 -10.66
N LEU A 113 2.00 5.70 -11.51
CA LEU A 113 1.87 6.84 -12.41
C LEU A 113 1.79 8.16 -11.65
N THR A 114 0.99 8.24 -10.59
CA THR A 114 0.91 9.43 -9.73
C THR A 114 2.29 9.83 -9.19
N MET A 115 3.09 8.86 -8.72
CA MET A 115 4.45 9.14 -8.21
C MET A 115 5.42 9.60 -9.30
N ILE A 116 5.31 9.07 -10.52
CA ILE A 116 6.11 9.53 -11.66
C ILE A 116 5.77 10.98 -12.00
N LEU A 117 4.48 11.31 -12.07
CA LEU A 117 4.01 12.67 -12.34
C LEU A 117 4.44 13.64 -11.24
N ALA A 118 4.33 13.24 -9.97
CA ALA A 118 4.78 14.03 -8.83
C ALA A 118 6.30 14.26 -8.87
N ALA A 119 7.11 13.23 -9.14
CA ALA A 119 8.55 13.37 -9.29
C ALA A 119 8.91 14.37 -10.40
N GLY A 120 8.27 14.26 -11.57
CA GLY A 120 8.47 15.20 -12.68
C GLY A 120 8.11 16.64 -12.30
N PHE A 121 6.99 16.84 -11.61
CA PHE A 121 6.55 18.14 -11.12
C PHE A 121 7.59 18.79 -10.18
N HIS A 122 8.09 18.03 -9.20
CA HIS A 122 9.09 18.56 -8.25
C HIS A 122 10.45 18.81 -8.92
N ILE A 123 10.86 17.99 -9.90
CA ILE A 123 12.09 18.21 -10.67
C ILE A 123 12.01 19.53 -11.45
N ILE A 124 10.90 19.77 -12.16
CA ILE A 124 10.71 21.00 -12.96
C ILE A 124 10.78 22.25 -12.07
N ARG A 125 10.37 22.15 -10.80
CA ARG A 125 10.39 23.24 -9.81
C ARG A 125 11.70 23.35 -9.02
N GLY A 126 12.66 22.45 -9.24
CA GLY A 126 13.90 22.40 -8.47
C GLY A 126 13.74 21.90 -7.03
N GLU A 127 12.60 21.28 -6.70
CA GLU A 127 12.27 20.76 -5.37
C GLU A 127 12.81 19.32 -5.19
N TYR A 128 14.10 19.13 -5.43
CA TYR A 128 14.72 17.79 -5.50
C TYR A 128 14.63 16.98 -4.21
N ALA A 129 14.43 17.63 -3.06
CA ALA A 129 14.30 16.97 -1.76
C ALA A 129 13.10 16.00 -1.69
N LEU A 130 12.06 16.22 -2.50
CA LEU A 130 10.84 15.39 -2.52
C LEU A 130 10.92 14.22 -3.51
N VAL A 131 11.86 14.27 -4.45
CA VAL A 131 12.02 13.26 -5.51
C VAL A 131 12.36 11.87 -4.97
N PRO A 132 13.27 11.70 -3.99
CA PRO A 132 13.57 10.38 -3.43
C PRO A 132 12.35 9.67 -2.84
N ALA A 133 11.47 10.41 -2.16
CA ALA A 133 10.24 9.87 -1.61
C ALA A 133 9.29 9.36 -2.72
N ASN A 134 9.12 10.15 -3.79
CA ASN A 134 8.32 9.74 -4.94
C ASN A 134 8.90 8.51 -5.64
N LEU A 135 10.22 8.44 -5.83
CA LEU A 135 10.87 7.28 -6.44
C LEU A 135 10.74 6.03 -5.57
N LEU A 136 10.86 6.16 -4.24
CA LEU A 136 10.68 5.04 -3.33
C LEU A 136 9.25 4.51 -3.36
N LEU A 137 8.25 5.38 -3.18
CA LEU A 137 6.84 5.01 -3.18
C LEU A 137 6.39 4.49 -4.56
N GLY A 138 6.83 5.14 -5.63
CA GLY A 138 6.60 4.73 -7.01
C GLY A 138 7.27 3.39 -7.33
N GLY A 139 8.50 3.19 -6.88
CA GLY A 139 9.24 1.93 -7.05
C GLY A 139 8.55 0.76 -6.34
N VAL A 140 8.09 0.96 -5.10
CA VAL A 140 7.38 -0.10 -4.36
C VAL A 140 6.03 -0.42 -5.03
N THR A 141 5.27 0.58 -5.46
CA THR A 141 4.00 0.35 -6.18
C THR A 141 4.23 -0.33 -7.54
N ALA A 142 5.33 -0.04 -8.23
CA ALA A 142 5.71 -0.73 -9.46
C ALA A 142 6.05 -2.21 -9.20
N VAL A 143 6.77 -2.51 -8.11
CA VAL A 143 7.05 -3.88 -7.67
C VAL A 143 5.75 -4.64 -7.36
N ILE A 144 4.80 -3.99 -6.67
CA ILE A 144 3.49 -4.58 -6.40
C ILE A 144 2.73 -4.87 -7.70
N THR A 145 2.74 -3.90 -8.63
CA THR A 145 2.13 -4.05 -9.96
C THR A 145 2.68 -5.29 -10.67
N ALA A 146 4.00 -5.38 -10.86
CA ALA A 146 4.63 -6.52 -11.52
C ALA A 146 4.38 -7.83 -10.76
N GLY A 147 4.47 -7.78 -9.42
CA GLY A 147 4.27 -8.89 -8.52
C GLY A 147 2.86 -9.50 -8.61
N ARG A 148 1.83 -8.68 -8.68
CA ARG A 148 0.42 -9.11 -8.73
C ARG A 148 -0.10 -9.32 -10.15
N TRP A 149 0.51 -8.68 -11.15
CA TRP A 149 0.11 -8.86 -12.55
C TRP A 149 0.70 -10.14 -13.16
N LYS A 150 1.99 -10.43 -12.92
CA LYS A 150 2.70 -11.52 -13.60
C LYS A 150 3.24 -12.60 -12.67
N LEU A 151 3.86 -12.23 -11.54
CA LEU A 151 4.63 -13.18 -10.73
C LEU A 151 3.75 -14.04 -9.81
N ARG A 152 2.76 -13.44 -9.16
CA ARG A 152 1.85 -14.06 -8.19
C ARG A 152 0.45 -13.46 -8.31
N PRO A 153 -0.25 -13.71 -9.44
CA PRO A 153 -1.63 -13.29 -9.61
C PRO A 153 -2.53 -13.94 -8.56
N VAL A 154 -3.50 -13.17 -8.07
CA VAL A 154 -4.51 -13.66 -7.13
C VAL A 154 -5.67 -14.23 -7.93
N ALA A 155 -5.97 -15.51 -7.74
CA ALA A 155 -7.12 -16.14 -8.36
C ALA A 155 -8.43 -15.61 -7.78
N ALA A 156 -9.39 -15.34 -8.65
CA ALA A 156 -10.75 -14.99 -8.25
C ALA A 156 -11.41 -16.17 -7.53
N ALA A 157 -12.26 -15.87 -6.55
CA ALA A 157 -12.99 -16.88 -5.80
C ALA A 157 -14.33 -16.30 -5.34
N PRO A 158 -15.35 -17.14 -5.07
CA PRO A 158 -16.64 -16.67 -4.57
C PRO A 158 -16.48 -15.92 -3.25
N VAL A 159 -17.34 -14.91 -3.05
CA VAL A 159 -17.39 -14.13 -1.83
C VAL A 159 -17.92 -15.01 -0.71
N THR A 160 -17.24 -15.02 0.43
CA THR A 160 -17.69 -15.71 1.64
C THR A 160 -17.90 -14.69 2.76
N ALA A 161 -18.83 -14.96 3.68
CA ALA A 161 -19.10 -14.05 4.80
C ALA A 161 -17.83 -13.71 5.59
N ALA A 162 -16.97 -14.70 5.86
CA ALA A 162 -15.68 -14.50 6.53
C ALA A 162 -14.76 -13.50 5.79
N ARG A 163 -14.73 -13.51 4.45
CA ARG A 163 -13.94 -12.56 3.66
C ARG A 163 -14.54 -11.16 3.66
N VAL A 164 -15.87 -11.06 3.68
CA VAL A 164 -16.57 -9.78 3.83
C VAL A 164 -16.25 -9.17 5.18
N PHE A 165 -16.38 -9.94 6.27
CA PHE A 165 -16.04 -9.48 7.62
C PHE A 165 -14.56 -9.08 7.73
N ALA A 166 -13.64 -9.86 7.17
CA ALA A 166 -12.22 -9.50 7.15
C ALA A 166 -11.96 -8.21 6.35
N SER A 167 -12.65 -8.02 5.22
CA SER A 167 -12.54 -6.81 4.40
C SER A 167 -13.09 -5.59 5.13
N LEU A 168 -14.23 -5.72 5.83
CA LEU A 168 -14.80 -4.68 6.67
C LEU A 168 -13.88 -4.33 7.84
N ALA A 169 -13.30 -5.33 8.51
CA ALA A 169 -12.34 -5.10 9.60
C ALA A 169 -11.11 -4.33 9.12
N VAL A 170 -10.62 -4.63 7.92
CA VAL A 170 -9.51 -3.87 7.31
C VAL A 170 -9.92 -2.44 6.96
N LEU A 171 -11.13 -2.22 6.44
CA LEU A 171 -11.66 -0.88 6.21
C LEU A 171 -11.78 -0.08 7.51
N VAL A 172 -12.27 -0.69 8.58
CA VAL A 172 -12.33 -0.07 9.91
C VAL A 172 -10.93 0.25 10.41
N ALA A 173 -9.98 -0.66 10.29
CA ALA A 173 -8.59 -0.40 10.65
C ALA A 173 -7.99 0.75 9.81
N LEU A 174 -8.27 0.80 8.51
CA LEU A 174 -7.88 1.90 7.63
C LEU A 174 -8.44 3.24 8.12
N ALA A 175 -9.74 3.28 8.41
CA ALA A 175 -10.40 4.47 8.91
C ALA A 175 -9.82 4.92 10.26
N LEU A 176 -9.56 3.99 11.18
CA LEU A 176 -9.08 4.30 12.53
C LEU A 176 -7.59 4.64 12.59
N LEU A 177 -6.75 4.00 11.76
CA LEU A 177 -5.29 4.13 11.84
C LEU A 177 -4.72 5.13 10.84
N ALA A 178 -5.40 5.36 9.71
CA ALA A 178 -4.96 6.30 8.70
C ALA A 178 -5.85 7.56 8.72
N CYS A 179 -7.17 7.41 8.56
CA CYS A 179 -8.03 8.57 8.37
C CYS A 179 -8.28 9.37 9.66
N ALA A 180 -8.54 8.72 10.80
CA ALA A 180 -8.86 9.41 12.05
C ALA A 180 -7.69 10.25 12.60
N PRO A 181 -6.42 9.77 12.60
CA PRO A 181 -5.29 10.60 13.00
C PRO A 181 -5.08 11.77 12.04
N THR A 182 -5.18 11.55 10.73
CA THR A 182 -5.04 12.60 9.73
C THR A 182 -6.15 13.66 9.84
N TRP A 183 -7.39 13.24 10.09
CA TRP A 183 -8.49 14.16 10.39
C TRP A 183 -8.17 15.00 11.62
N TYR A 184 -7.82 14.33 12.73
CA TYR A 184 -7.55 14.99 13.99
C TYR A 184 -6.42 16.02 13.86
N THR A 185 -5.33 15.69 13.18
CA THR A 185 -4.23 16.62 12.97
C THR A 185 -4.64 17.78 12.07
N MET A 186 -5.37 17.54 10.98
CA MET A 186 -5.80 18.60 10.06
C MET A 186 -6.77 19.59 10.71
N THR A 187 -7.69 19.13 11.56
CA THR A 187 -8.72 20.00 12.14
C THR A 187 -8.34 20.62 13.47
N ASN A 188 -7.38 20.05 14.21
CA ASN A 188 -7.00 20.52 15.55
C ASN A 188 -5.57 21.07 15.63
N ALA A 189 -4.72 20.84 14.63
CA ALA A 189 -3.43 21.54 14.58
C ALA A 189 -3.69 22.98 14.08
N SER A 190 -3.48 23.94 14.97
CA SER A 190 -3.29 25.34 14.59
C SER A 190 -1.98 25.45 13.81
N PHE A 191 -2.08 25.48 12.47
CA PHE A 191 -0.96 25.81 11.58
C PHE A 191 -0.54 27.28 11.69
#